data_AF-A0A087AFH3-F1
#
_entry.id   AF-A0A087AFH3-F1
#
_cell.length_a   1.000
_cell.length_b   1.000
_cell.length_c   1.000
_cell.angle_alpha   90.00
_cell.angle_beta   90.00
_cell.angle_gamma   90.00
#
_symmetry.space_group_name_H-M   'P 1'
#
loop_
_entity.id
_entity.type
_entity.pdbx_description
1 polymer ?
#
loop_
_entity_poly.entity_id
_entity_poly.type
_entity_poly.pdbx_seq_one_letter_code
_entity_poly.pdbx_strand_id
1 'polypeptide(L)'
;MVNMVKDRGTIRVEDDQSWRFGEQPAGFTSVVLDLTTFENATDELKKKYLTGVGETNTAYIRSGIPLARITSGDNAGKFGPYDPKATDGRNGRIDGLLESNVEVTVGFNGWDAEIETVGMRYRGDIIVANLPIEVGSDATWGGDFMAVDPETGVTSKLGAAAATKASD
;
A
#
# COMPACT_ATOMS: atom_id res chain seq x y z
N MET A 1 -14.55 -43.75 -20.23
CA MET A 1 -13.39 -42.91 -19.84
C MET A 1 -13.93 -41.67 -19.16
N VAL A 2 -13.44 -41.30 -17.98
CA VAL A 2 -13.85 -40.05 -17.33
C VAL A 2 -12.98 -38.93 -17.90
N ASN A 3 -13.62 -37.91 -18.47
CA ASN A 3 -12.94 -36.71 -18.92
C ASN A 3 -12.55 -35.91 -17.67
N MET A 4 -11.32 -36.09 -17.18
CA MET A 4 -10.74 -35.21 -16.16
C MET A 4 -10.45 -33.86 -16.80
N VAL A 5 -11.48 -33.02 -16.91
CA VAL A 5 -11.29 -31.58 -17.05
C VAL A 5 -10.57 -31.13 -15.78
N LYS A 6 -9.26 -30.94 -15.88
CA LYS A 6 -8.52 -30.15 -14.90
C LYS A 6 -8.96 -28.72 -15.08
N ASP A 7 -10.06 -28.37 -14.42
CA ASP A 7 -10.46 -27.00 -14.27
C ASP A 7 -9.33 -26.28 -13.54
N ARG A 8 -8.52 -25.52 -14.29
CA ARG A 8 -7.54 -24.61 -13.71
C ARG A 8 -8.36 -23.43 -13.22
N GLY A 9 -9.06 -23.63 -12.10
CA GLY A 9 -9.88 -22.61 -11.47
C GLY A 9 -9.04 -21.35 -11.35
N THR A 10 -9.44 -20.30 -12.07
CA THR A 10 -8.72 -19.03 -12.05
C THR A 10 -8.78 -18.50 -10.62
N ILE A 11 -7.66 -18.56 -9.91
CA ILE A 11 -7.57 -18.04 -8.54
C ILE A 11 -7.57 -16.52 -8.64
N ARG A 12 -8.78 -15.97 -8.75
CA ARG A 12 -9.00 -14.53 -8.74
C ARG A 12 -8.89 -14.07 -7.30
N VAL A 13 -7.73 -13.51 -6.96
CA VAL A 13 -7.55 -12.75 -5.74
C VAL A 13 -8.44 -11.52 -5.80
N GLU A 14 -9.39 -11.41 -4.88
CA GLU A 14 -10.21 -10.21 -4.71
C GLU A 14 -9.41 -9.10 -4.00
N ASP A 15 -9.70 -7.84 -4.34
CA ASP A 15 -9.08 -6.69 -3.69
C ASP A 15 -9.79 -6.38 -2.37
N ASP A 16 -9.09 -6.61 -1.26
CA ASP A 16 -9.58 -6.35 0.08
C ASP A 16 -9.49 -4.85 0.40
N GLN A 17 -10.52 -4.12 -0.02
CA GLN A 17 -10.68 -2.71 0.30
C GLN A 17 -11.40 -2.46 1.65
N SER A 18 -11.37 -3.41 2.59
CA SER A 18 -11.99 -3.22 3.93
C SER A 18 -11.36 -2.10 4.76
N TRP A 19 -10.18 -1.61 4.38
CA TRP A 19 -9.56 -0.40 4.92
C TRP A 19 -10.27 0.91 4.51
N ARG A 20 -11.08 0.90 3.44
CA ARG A 20 -11.74 2.08 2.87
C ARG A 20 -13.14 2.24 3.45
N PHE A 21 -13.39 3.34 4.15
CA PHE A 21 -14.72 3.64 4.69
C PHE A 21 -15.58 4.39 3.67
N GLY A 22 -16.49 3.65 3.02
CA GLY A 22 -17.49 4.18 2.09
C GLY A 22 -16.95 4.59 0.71
N GLU A 23 -17.88 5.01 -0.15
CA GLU A 23 -17.54 5.60 -1.45
C GLU A 23 -17.07 7.04 -1.28
N GLN A 24 -15.99 7.40 -1.98
CA GLN A 24 -15.30 8.68 -1.83
C GLN A 24 -14.96 9.25 -3.23
N PRO A 25 -15.47 10.42 -3.62
CA PRO A 25 -15.21 11.00 -4.93
C PRO A 25 -13.80 11.60 -5.01
N ALA A 26 -13.06 11.22 -6.08
CA ALA A 26 -11.67 11.62 -6.32
C ALA A 26 -10.74 11.31 -5.13
N GLY A 27 -9.59 12.00 -5.05
CA GLY A 27 -8.65 11.87 -3.92
C GLY A 27 -7.56 10.81 -4.07
N PHE A 28 -7.31 10.35 -5.30
CA PHE A 28 -6.12 9.58 -5.65
C PHE A 28 -5.31 10.31 -6.73
N THR A 29 -4.03 9.97 -6.84
CA THR A 29 -3.09 10.46 -7.86
C THR A 29 -2.26 9.30 -8.39
N SER A 30 -1.70 9.43 -9.59
CA SER A 30 -0.76 8.42 -10.11
C SER A 30 0.63 8.60 -9.50
N VAL A 31 1.22 7.51 -9.03
CA VAL A 31 2.60 7.47 -8.52
C VAL A 31 3.36 6.29 -9.14
N VAL A 32 4.68 6.38 -9.12
CA VAL A 32 5.58 5.32 -9.60
C VAL A 32 6.07 4.53 -8.39
N LEU A 33 5.74 3.24 -8.32
CA LEU A 33 6.29 2.34 -7.30
C LEU A 33 7.71 1.91 -7.65
N ASP A 34 8.52 1.74 -6.61
CA ASP A 34 9.75 0.96 -6.62
C ASP A 34 9.43 -0.44 -6.08
N LEU A 35 9.19 -1.40 -6.99
CA LEU A 35 8.75 -2.74 -6.61
C LEU A 35 9.84 -3.51 -5.83
N THR A 36 11.11 -3.12 -6.00
CA THR A 36 12.25 -3.70 -5.26
C THR A 36 12.13 -3.48 -3.75
N THR A 37 11.40 -2.44 -3.29
CA THR A 37 11.16 -2.19 -1.85
C THR A 37 10.20 -3.20 -1.22
N PHE A 38 9.34 -3.84 -2.02
CA PHE A 38 8.45 -4.92 -1.58
C PHE A 38 9.16 -6.27 -1.72
N GLU A 39 9.90 -6.47 -2.81
CA GLU A 39 10.68 -7.69 -3.06
C GLU A 39 11.81 -7.91 -2.06
N ASN A 40 12.49 -6.83 -1.62
CA ASN A 40 13.58 -6.92 -0.64
C ASN A 40 13.11 -6.79 0.82
N ALA A 41 11.80 -6.70 1.06
CA ALA A 41 11.26 -6.69 2.42
C ALA A 41 11.49 -8.02 3.15
N THR A 42 11.45 -7.98 4.48
CA THR A 42 11.56 -9.19 5.31
C THR A 42 10.37 -10.13 5.09
N ASP A 43 10.52 -11.43 5.35
CA ASP A 43 9.43 -12.41 5.18
C ASP A 43 8.18 -12.09 6.02
N GLU A 44 8.33 -11.37 7.15
CA GLU A 44 7.21 -10.89 7.94
C GLU A 44 6.45 -9.78 7.22
N LEU A 45 7.17 -8.79 6.67
CA LEU A 45 6.59 -7.69 5.90
C LEU A 45 6.01 -8.18 4.57
N LYS A 46 6.66 -9.12 3.87
CA LYS A 46 6.12 -9.76 2.66
C LYS A 46 4.75 -10.41 2.88
N LYS A 47 4.54 -11.09 4.01
CA LYS A 47 3.23 -11.68 4.36
C LYS A 47 2.14 -10.62 4.60
N LYS A 48 2.53 -9.44 5.07
CA LYS A 48 1.67 -8.26 5.24
C LYS A 48 1.41 -7.56 3.91
N TYR A 49 2.40 -7.48 3.02
CA TYR A 49 2.31 -6.74 1.75
C TYR A 49 1.63 -7.55 0.65
N LEU A 50 1.78 -8.88 0.66
CA LEU A 50 1.42 -9.74 -0.46
C LEU A 50 0.22 -10.65 -0.16
N THR A 51 -0.43 -11.10 -1.22
CA THR A 51 -1.46 -12.14 -1.23
C THR A 51 -1.38 -12.93 -2.56
N GLY A 52 -2.04 -14.09 -2.63
CA GLY A 52 -1.98 -15.01 -3.79
C GLY A 52 -0.65 -15.75 -3.99
N VAL A 53 0.30 -15.61 -3.05
CA VAL A 53 1.66 -16.18 -3.18
C VAL A 53 1.62 -17.72 -3.12
N GLY A 54 2.24 -18.37 -4.12
CA GLY A 54 2.60 -19.79 -4.08
C GLY A 54 1.74 -20.73 -4.93
N GLU A 55 0.62 -20.27 -5.48
CA GLU A 55 -0.26 -21.09 -6.33
C GLU A 55 0.00 -20.89 -7.83
N THR A 56 0.63 -19.78 -8.21
CA THR A 56 1.04 -19.44 -9.59
C THR A 56 2.34 -18.64 -9.58
N ASN A 57 2.85 -18.26 -10.76
CA ASN A 57 3.92 -17.26 -10.91
C ASN A 57 3.42 -15.82 -10.73
N THR A 58 2.24 -15.61 -10.13
CA THR A 58 1.64 -14.32 -9.90
C THR A 58 1.38 -14.14 -8.41
N ALA A 59 1.74 -12.97 -7.88
CA ALA A 59 1.35 -12.51 -6.56
C ALA A 59 0.70 -11.13 -6.69
N TYR A 60 0.06 -10.67 -5.62
CA TYR A 60 -0.59 -9.36 -5.59
C TYR A 60 -0.09 -8.56 -4.38
N ILE A 61 0.37 -7.34 -4.62
CA ILE A 61 0.57 -6.34 -3.57
C ILE A 61 -0.81 -5.85 -3.14
N ARG A 62 -1.07 -5.84 -1.83
CA ARG A 62 -2.37 -5.47 -1.25
C ARG A 62 -2.65 -3.97 -1.39
N SER A 63 -3.88 -3.59 -1.71
CA SER A 63 -4.37 -2.22 -1.53
C SER A 63 -4.32 -1.80 -0.05
N GLY A 64 -4.43 -0.50 0.22
CA GLY A 64 -4.40 0.04 1.58
C GLY A 64 -3.01 0.06 2.22
N ILE A 65 -1.96 -0.45 1.57
CA ILE A 65 -0.58 -0.30 2.07
C ILE A 65 -0.23 1.19 2.18
N PRO A 66 0.20 1.68 3.35
CA PRO A 66 0.78 3.00 3.51
C PRO A 66 2.02 3.18 2.63
N LEU A 67 2.00 4.19 1.77
CA LEU A 67 3.10 4.53 0.86
C LEU A 67 3.84 5.78 1.34
N ALA A 68 5.16 5.76 1.16
CA ALA A 68 6.05 6.87 1.44
C ALA A 68 7.01 7.11 0.27
N ARG A 69 7.34 8.38 0.01
CA ARG A 69 8.29 8.76 -1.04
C ARG A 69 9.73 8.37 -0.66
N ILE A 70 10.45 7.79 -1.61
CA ILE A 70 11.90 7.60 -1.56
C ILE A 70 12.56 8.95 -1.88
N THR A 71 13.49 9.38 -1.03
CA THR A 71 14.13 10.71 -1.09
C THR A 71 15.62 10.67 -1.42
N SER A 72 16.25 9.49 -1.38
CA SER A 72 17.68 9.29 -1.67
C SER A 72 17.95 8.00 -2.44
N GLY A 73 19.15 7.89 -3.00
CA GLY A 73 19.56 6.76 -3.86
C GLY A 73 18.94 6.82 -5.27
N ASP A 74 19.18 5.76 -6.05
CA ASP A 74 18.82 5.70 -7.48
C ASP A 74 17.30 5.68 -7.74
N ASN A 75 16.51 5.36 -6.71
CA ASN A 75 15.05 5.32 -6.76
C ASN A 75 14.37 6.57 -6.17
N ALA A 76 15.13 7.64 -5.90
CA ALA A 76 14.59 8.91 -5.41
C ALA A 76 13.46 9.46 -6.31
N GLY A 77 12.35 9.86 -5.68
CA GLY A 77 11.13 10.31 -6.35
C GLY A 77 10.08 9.21 -6.62
N LYS A 78 10.47 7.93 -6.56
CA LYS A 78 9.53 6.79 -6.53
C LYS A 78 8.91 6.62 -5.13
N PHE A 79 7.97 5.70 -5.01
CA PHE A 79 7.28 5.36 -3.77
C PHE A 79 7.46 3.89 -3.41
N GLY A 80 7.55 3.59 -2.11
CA GLY A 80 7.52 2.24 -1.58
C GLY A 80 6.64 2.17 -0.33
N PRO A 81 6.53 1.00 0.34
CA PRO A 81 5.81 0.90 1.59
C PRO A 81 6.52 1.74 2.66
N TYR A 82 5.73 2.46 3.46
CA TYR A 82 6.23 3.14 4.65
C TYR A 82 6.86 2.12 5.60
N ASP A 83 8.07 2.42 6.05
CA ASP A 83 8.85 1.58 6.95
C ASP A 83 9.64 2.49 7.90
N PRO A 84 9.29 2.53 9.21
CA PRO A 84 10.02 3.31 10.21
C PRO A 84 11.53 3.00 10.31
N LYS A 85 11.97 1.84 9.79
CA LYS A 85 13.37 1.39 9.80
C LYS A 85 14.12 1.70 8.50
N ALA A 86 13.44 2.21 7.47
CA ALA A 86 14.07 2.58 6.21
C ALA A 86 15.01 3.78 6.39
N THR A 87 16.04 3.86 5.55
CA THR A 87 17.05 4.94 5.53
C THR A 87 16.99 5.79 4.26
N ASP A 88 16.06 5.46 3.35
CA ASP A 88 15.89 6.04 2.02
C ASP A 88 14.86 7.19 1.96
N GLY A 89 14.21 7.50 3.08
CA GLY A 89 13.13 8.48 3.21
C GLY A 89 11.77 7.87 3.57
N ARG A 90 11.57 6.56 3.35
CA ARG A 90 10.28 5.88 3.61
C ARG A 90 9.91 5.76 5.10
N ASN A 91 10.76 6.21 6.00
CA ASN A 91 10.51 6.34 7.43
C ASN A 91 9.92 7.70 7.85
N GLY A 92 9.86 8.69 6.96
CA GLY A 92 9.51 10.07 7.33
C GLY A 92 8.01 10.37 7.43
N ARG A 93 7.25 10.04 6.38
CA ARG A 93 5.84 10.45 6.21
C ARG A 93 5.08 9.47 5.33
N ILE A 94 3.85 9.14 5.71
CA ILE A 94 2.91 8.41 4.86
C ILE A 94 2.26 9.43 3.91
N ASP A 95 2.62 9.39 2.63
CA ASP A 95 2.10 10.30 1.62
C ASP A 95 0.72 9.87 1.09
N GLY A 96 0.36 8.60 1.27
CA GLY A 96 -0.93 8.05 0.85
C GLY A 96 -1.05 6.55 1.10
N LEU A 97 -2.12 5.96 0.58
CA LEU A 97 -2.38 4.51 0.57
C LEU A 97 -2.43 4.00 -0.87
N LEU A 98 -1.97 2.78 -1.12
CA LEU A 98 -2.12 2.13 -2.42
C LEU A 98 -3.62 1.92 -2.75
N GLU A 99 -4.13 2.49 -3.84
CA GLU A 99 -5.58 2.58 -4.13
C GLU A 99 -6.22 1.23 -4.50
N SER A 100 -5.45 0.29 -5.05
CA SER A 100 -5.94 -1.01 -5.51
C SER A 100 -4.82 -2.05 -5.53
N ASN A 101 -5.17 -3.33 -5.50
CA ASN A 101 -4.20 -4.42 -5.63
C ASN A 101 -3.35 -4.26 -6.91
N VAL A 102 -2.05 -4.51 -6.80
CA VAL A 102 -1.11 -4.50 -7.94
C VAL A 102 -0.67 -5.93 -8.22
N GLU A 103 -0.94 -6.43 -9.43
CA GLU A 103 -0.46 -7.73 -9.88
C GLU A 103 1.05 -7.65 -10.13
N VAL A 104 1.81 -8.60 -9.59
CA VAL A 104 3.25 -8.74 -9.84
C VAL A 104 3.58 -10.16 -10.27
N THR A 105 4.27 -10.29 -11.40
CA THR A 105 4.75 -11.58 -11.90
C THR A 105 6.08 -11.92 -11.20
N VAL A 106 6.12 -13.08 -10.56
CA VAL A 106 7.29 -13.63 -9.89
C VAL A 106 7.94 -14.65 -10.82
N GLY A 107 9.04 -14.23 -11.46
CA GLY A 107 9.90 -15.07 -12.27
C GLY A 107 10.85 -15.94 -11.44
N PHE A 108 11.69 -16.71 -12.12
CA PHE A 108 12.66 -17.59 -11.46
C PHE A 108 13.79 -16.84 -10.73
N ASN A 109 14.06 -15.59 -11.12
CA ASN A 109 15.18 -14.77 -10.63
C ASN A 109 14.74 -13.64 -9.68
N GLY A 110 13.44 -13.49 -9.40
CA GLY A 110 12.87 -12.31 -8.77
C GLY A 110 11.60 -11.85 -9.48
N TRP A 111 11.18 -10.61 -9.27
CA TRP A 111 10.00 -10.04 -9.91
C TRP A 111 10.33 -9.59 -11.35
N ASP A 112 9.45 -9.92 -12.32
CA ASP A 112 9.69 -9.63 -13.74
C ASP A 112 9.49 -8.12 -14.09
N ALA A 113 9.02 -7.32 -13.13
CA ALA A 113 8.91 -5.86 -13.24
C ALA A 113 9.42 -5.18 -11.96
N GLU A 114 10.21 -4.13 -12.12
CA GLU A 114 10.78 -3.34 -11.01
C GLU A 114 10.04 -2.01 -10.74
N ILE A 115 9.21 -1.56 -11.69
CA ILE A 115 8.56 -0.25 -11.68
C ILE A 115 7.13 -0.37 -12.22
N GLU A 116 6.15 0.14 -11.49
CA GLU A 116 4.73 0.16 -11.90
C GLU A 116 4.08 1.53 -11.64
N THR A 117 3.14 1.96 -12.49
CA THR A 117 2.42 3.24 -12.30
C THR A 117 1.05 2.97 -11.70
N VAL A 118 0.87 3.32 -10.44
CA VAL A 118 -0.30 2.93 -9.63
C VAL A 118 -1.10 4.13 -9.15
N GLY A 119 -2.35 3.90 -8.74
CA GLY A 119 -3.11 4.87 -7.97
C GLY A 119 -2.65 4.90 -6.51
N MET A 120 -2.38 6.09 -5.98
CA MET A 120 -2.20 6.34 -4.55
C MET A 120 -3.30 7.28 -4.05
N ARG A 121 -4.12 6.82 -3.11
CA ARG A 121 -5.08 7.62 -2.37
C ARG A 121 -4.33 8.57 -1.43
N TYR A 122 -4.68 9.85 -1.44
CA TYR A 122 -4.13 10.85 -0.53
C TYR A 122 -5.22 11.52 0.33
N ARG A 123 -6.48 11.06 0.25
CA ARG A 123 -7.56 11.50 1.15
C ARG A 123 -8.70 10.49 1.23
N GLY A 124 -9.45 10.56 2.33
CA GLY A 124 -10.70 9.85 2.54
C GLY A 124 -10.84 9.30 3.96
N ASP A 125 -11.99 8.68 4.21
CA ASP A 125 -12.29 8.01 5.46
C ASP A 125 -11.76 6.57 5.42
N ILE A 126 -11.02 6.14 6.45
CA ILE A 126 -10.35 4.83 6.49
C ILE A 126 -10.48 4.14 7.85
N ILE A 127 -10.50 2.80 7.84
CA ILE A 127 -10.44 1.97 9.04
C ILE A 127 -8.98 1.55 9.24
N VAL A 128 -8.26 2.23 10.13
CA VAL A 128 -6.81 2.02 10.36
C VAL A 128 -6.48 0.58 10.76
N ALA A 129 -7.36 -0.05 11.56
CA ALA A 129 -7.20 -1.43 12.02
C ALA A 129 -7.24 -2.48 10.87
N ASN A 130 -7.77 -2.10 9.70
CA ASN A 130 -7.87 -2.96 8.51
C ASN A 130 -6.75 -2.71 7.49
N LEU A 131 -5.79 -1.81 7.77
CA LEU A 131 -4.63 -1.61 6.90
C LEU A 131 -3.75 -2.87 6.92
N PRO A 132 -3.11 -3.27 5.79
CA PRO A 132 -2.24 -4.45 5.76
C PRO A 132 -0.99 -4.34 6.65
N ILE A 133 -0.62 -3.11 7.02
CA ILE A 133 0.51 -2.80 7.90
C ILE A 133 -0.03 -2.03 9.11
N GLU A 134 0.35 -2.47 10.32
CA GLU A 134 0.13 -1.70 11.54
C GLU A 134 0.94 -0.39 11.49
N VAL A 135 0.24 0.73 11.61
CA VAL A 135 0.85 2.07 11.60
C VAL A 135 0.95 2.57 13.04
N GLY A 136 2.17 2.87 13.48
CA GLY A 136 2.43 3.45 14.81
C GLY A 136 1.69 4.77 15.03
N SER A 137 1.29 5.05 16.27
CA SER A 137 0.56 6.27 16.64
C SER A 137 1.37 7.57 16.49
N ASP A 138 2.67 7.44 16.31
CA ASP A 138 3.65 8.50 16.02
C ASP A 138 3.87 8.74 14.51
N ALA A 139 3.32 7.89 13.63
CA ALA A 139 3.49 8.02 12.19
C ALA A 139 2.86 9.33 11.67
N THR A 140 3.64 10.08 10.89
CA THR A 140 3.17 11.34 10.30
C THR A 140 2.42 11.06 9.01
N TRP A 141 1.12 11.36 9.00
CA TRP A 141 0.26 11.27 7.82
C TRP A 141 0.30 12.56 7.00
N GLY A 142 0.36 12.39 5.68
CA GLY A 142 0.52 13.45 4.70
C GLY A 142 -0.70 13.75 3.84
N GLY A 143 -1.65 12.81 3.80
CA GLY A 143 -2.94 12.98 3.16
C GLY A 143 -3.98 13.63 4.07
N ASP A 144 -5.17 13.88 3.52
CA ASP A 144 -6.33 14.34 4.28
C ASP A 144 -7.21 13.14 4.65
N PHE A 145 -6.77 12.41 5.69
CA PHE A 145 -7.40 11.16 6.11
C PHE A 145 -8.14 11.30 7.45
N MET A 146 -9.30 10.67 7.52
CA MET A 146 -10.04 10.48 8.76
C MET A 146 -9.99 8.99 9.13
N ALA A 147 -9.46 8.65 10.31
CA ALA A 147 -9.70 7.36 10.92
C ALA A 147 -11.16 7.27 11.34
N VAL A 148 -11.82 6.18 10.99
CA VAL A 148 -13.18 5.83 11.42
C VAL A 148 -13.11 4.58 12.28
N ASP A 149 -13.70 4.64 13.46
CA ASP A 149 -14.09 3.47 14.23
C ASP A 149 -15.42 2.95 13.65
N PRO A 150 -15.45 1.74 13.04
CA PRO A 150 -16.65 1.20 12.41
C PRO A 150 -17.71 0.71 13.42
N GLU A 151 -17.35 0.51 14.68
CA GLU A 151 -18.29 0.08 15.73
C GLU A 151 -19.02 1.27 16.36
N THR A 152 -18.29 2.36 16.63
CA THR A 152 -18.86 3.55 17.30
C THR A 152 -19.20 4.70 16.36
N GLY A 153 -18.69 4.70 15.13
CA GLY A 153 -18.80 5.82 14.19
C GLY A 153 -17.96 7.05 14.58
N VAL A 154 -17.12 6.95 15.61
CA VAL A 154 -16.21 8.04 16.01
C VAL A 154 -15.16 8.25 14.94
N THR A 155 -14.94 9.51 14.55
CA THR A 155 -13.93 9.89 13.57
C THR A 155 -12.83 10.74 14.20
N SER A 156 -11.60 10.56 13.72
CA SER A 156 -10.46 11.37 14.15
C SER A 156 -9.51 11.63 12.98
N LYS A 157 -8.88 12.80 12.94
CA LYS A 157 -8.01 13.15 11.82
C LYS A 157 -6.64 12.49 11.96
N LEU A 158 -6.28 11.69 10.96
CA LEU A 158 -4.93 11.13 10.80
C LEU A 158 -4.05 12.19 10.16
N GLY A 159 -3.49 13.06 11.00
CA GLY A 159 -2.51 14.08 10.61
C GLY A 159 -3.10 15.33 9.94
N ALA A 160 -2.97 16.46 10.63
CA ALA A 160 -2.60 17.76 10.05
C ALA A 160 -2.29 18.75 11.19
N ALA A 161 -1.13 18.59 11.83
CA ALA A 161 -0.67 19.52 12.86
C ALA A 161 0.11 20.68 12.22
N ALA A 162 -0.62 21.75 11.87
CA ALA A 162 -0.15 23.04 11.38
C ALA A 162 0.78 23.06 10.15
N ALA A 163 0.32 23.75 9.11
CA ALA A 163 1.25 24.49 8.25
C ALA A 163 1.94 25.56 9.11
N THR A 164 3.16 25.29 9.58
CA THR A 164 3.98 26.30 10.25
C THR A 164 4.30 27.40 9.23
N LYS A 165 3.75 28.59 9.46
CA LYS A 165 4.15 29.81 8.75
C LYS A 165 5.62 30.13 9.03
N ALA A 166 6.30 30.57 7.97
CA ALA A 166 7.21 31.71 7.98
C ALA A 166 6.43 32.95 7.46
N SER A 167 6.71 34.22 7.77
CA SER A 167 7.62 34.85 8.75
C SER A 167 9.09 34.40 8.68
N ASP A 168 9.96 35.03 7.90
CA ASP A 168 9.80 36.31 7.16
C ASP A 168 10.29 36.23 5.70
#